data_AF-A0A972T572-F1
#
_entry.id   AF-A0A972T572-F1
#
_cell.length_a   1.000
_cell.length_b   1.000
_cell.length_c   1.000
_cell.angle_alpha   90.00
_cell.angle_beta   90.00
_cell.angle_gamma   90.00
#
_symmetry.space_group_name_H-M   'P 1'
#
loop_
_entity.id
_entity.type
_entity.pdbx_description
1 polymer ?
#
loop_
_entity_poly.entity_id
_entity_poly.type
_entity_poly.pdbx_seq_one_letter_code
_entity_poly.pdbx_strand_id
1 'polypeptide(L)' 'MSKIIYTEQYKKFLERLCQARKEKSLTQAEVAKALGKHQSYVAKCESGERRVDIIELVKFAQLYGKPLDYFVE' A
#
# COMPACT_ATOMS: atom_id res chain seq x y z
N MET A 1 -24.69 1.81 6.27
CA MET A 1 -24.23 0.54 5.67
C MET A 1 -23.89 0.76 4.20
N SER A 2 -22.70 1.30 3.94
CA SER A 2 -22.08 1.46 2.61
C SER A 2 -20.73 0.75 2.55
N LYS A 3 -20.45 -0.14 3.52
CA LYS A 3 -19.14 -0.76 3.71
C LYS A 3 -18.75 -1.72 2.58
N ILE A 4 -19.71 -2.39 1.94
CA ILE A 4 -19.43 -3.58 1.12
C ILE A 4 -18.64 -3.23 -0.16
N ILE A 5 -19.06 -2.21 -0.92
CA ILE A 5 -18.40 -1.83 -2.19
C ILE A 5 -16.99 -1.29 -1.93
N TYR A 6 -16.85 -0.39 -0.96
CA TYR A 6 -15.54 0.15 -0.58
C TYR A 6 -14.60 -0.94 -0.06
N THR A 7 -15.12 -2.02 0.55
CA THR A 7 -14.26 -3.08 1.09
C THR A 7 -13.62 -3.92 -0.02
N GLU A 8 -14.34 -4.22 -1.10
CA GLU A 8 -13.78 -5.04 -2.20
C GLU A 8 -12.77 -4.27 -3.05
N GLN A 9 -13.07 -3.02 -3.40
CA GLN A 9 -12.09 -2.14 -4.09
C GLN A 9 -10.86 -1.89 -3.21
N TYR A 10 -11.07 -1.68 -1.91
CA TYR A 10 -9.96 -1.47 -0.98
C TYR A 10 -9.12 -2.74 -0.80
N LYS A 11 -9.73 -3.93 -0.75
CA LYS A 11 -8.96 -5.19 -0.74
C LYS A 11 -8.08 -5.33 -1.98
N LYS A 12 -8.60 -5.06 -3.19
CA LYS A 12 -7.81 -5.06 -4.42
C LYS A 12 -6.64 -4.06 -4.35
N PHE A 13 -6.91 -2.87 -3.84
CA PHE A 13 -5.86 -1.86 -3.59
C PHE A 13 -4.75 -2.41 -2.67
N LEU A 14 -5.10 -3.08 -1.56
CA LEU A 14 -4.13 -3.68 -0.65
C LEU A 14 -3.33 -4.83 -1.29
N GLU A 15 -3.99 -5.66 -2.10
CA GLU A 15 -3.34 -6.71 -2.88
C GLU A 15 -2.32 -6.13 -3.85
N ARG A 16 -2.70 -5.07 -4.58
CA ARG A 16 -1.80 -4.32 -5.47
C ARG A 16 -0.63 -3.71 -4.72
N LEU A 17 -0.86 -3.15 -3.53
CA LEU A 17 0.18 -2.57 -2.68
C LEU A 17 1.22 -3.62 -2.27
N CYS A 18 0.77 -4.79 -1.81
CA CYS A 18 1.62 -5.92 -1.44
C CYS A 18 2.35 -6.51 -2.66
N GLN A 19 1.65 -6.63 -3.79
CA GLN A 19 2.21 -7.12 -5.05
C GLN A 19 3.34 -6.22 -5.56
N ALA A 20 3.12 -4.89 -5.59
CA ALA A 20 4.13 -3.94 -6.03
C ALA A 20 5.40 -3.98 -5.15
N ARG A 21 5.24 -4.15 -3.84
CA ARG A 21 6.36 -4.36 -2.92
C ARG A 21 7.15 -5.63 -3.26
N LYS A 22 6.45 -6.75 -3.47
CA LYS A 22 7.05 -8.05 -3.79
C LYS A 22 7.76 -8.03 -5.14
N GLU A 23 7.23 -7.35 -6.14
CA GLU A 23 7.86 -7.19 -7.46
C GLU A 23 9.19 -6.42 -7.39
N LYS A 24 9.34 -5.53 -6.40
CA LYS A 24 10.61 -4.87 -6.08
C LYS A 24 11.51 -5.68 -5.14
N SER A 25 11.08 -6.88 -4.74
CA SER A 25 11.78 -7.74 -3.77
C SER A 25 12.08 -7.04 -2.44
N LEU A 26 11.22 -6.10 -2.02
CA LEU A 26 11.39 -5.37 -0.77
C LEU A 26 10.65 -6.03 0.39
N THR A 27 11.29 -6.05 1.55
CA THR A 27 10.65 -6.36 2.84
C THR A 27 9.84 -5.17 3.34
N GLN A 28 8.84 -5.42 4.21
CA GLN A 28 8.07 -4.34 4.83
C GLN A 28 8.96 -3.38 5.65
N ALA A 29 10.06 -3.90 6.24
CA ALA A 29 11.02 -3.10 7.00
C ALA A 29 11.82 -2.14 6.11
N GLU A 30 12.25 -2.59 4.93
CA GLU A 30 12.96 -1.74 3.97
C GLU A 30 12.07 -0.62 3.42
N VAL A 31 10.82 -0.96 3.09
CA VAL A 31 9.82 0.04 2.70
C VAL A 31 9.59 1.05 3.81
N ALA A 32 9.40 0.58 5.05
CA ALA A 32 9.17 1.48 6.18
C ALA A 32 10.37 2.40 6.41
N LYS A 33 11.60 1.88 6.32
CA LYS A 33 12.82 2.66 6.41
C LYS A 33 12.89 3.74 5.33
N ALA A 34 12.56 3.40 4.07
CA ALA A 34 12.52 4.35 2.97
C ALA A 34 11.47 5.45 3.17
N LEU A 35 10.36 5.14 3.85
CA LEU A 35 9.29 6.09 4.16
C LEU A 35 9.51 6.86 5.48
N GLY A 36 10.59 6.59 6.22
CA GLY A 36 10.83 7.16 7.55
C GLY A 36 9.80 6.72 8.60
N LYS A 37 9.32 5.47 8.51
CA LYS A 37 8.29 4.87 9.37
C LYS A 37 8.79 3.58 10.02
N HIS A 38 8.05 3.10 11.02
CA HIS A 38 8.27 1.78 11.62
C HIS A 38 7.74 0.67 10.71
N GLN A 39 8.33 -0.54 10.74
CA GLN A 39 7.86 -1.68 9.94
C GLN A 39 6.37 -1.98 10.15
N SER A 40 5.87 -1.84 11.40
CA SER A 40 4.46 -2.03 11.74
C SER A 40 3.51 -1.08 11.00
N TYR A 41 4.00 0.08 10.56
CA TYR A 41 3.23 1.00 9.72
C TYR A 41 2.88 0.36 8.38
N VAL A 42 3.87 -0.22 7.70
CA VAL A 42 3.68 -0.86 6.38
C VAL A 42 2.84 -2.12 6.55
N ALA A 43 3.09 -2.92 7.59
CA ALA A 43 2.28 -4.10 7.89
C ALA A 43 0.80 -3.77 8.08
N LYS A 44 0.49 -2.72 8.87
CA LYS A 44 -0.89 -2.27 9.10
C LYS A 44 -1.54 -1.66 7.87
N CYS A 45 -0.76 -1.03 6.99
CA CYS A 45 -1.26 -0.57 5.70
C CYS A 45 -1.65 -1.78 4.85
N GLU A 46 -0.75 -2.75 4.67
CA GLU A 46 -1.00 -3.94 3.85
C GLU A 46 -2.10 -4.87 4.40
N SER A 47 -2.30 -4.92 5.72
CA SER A 47 -3.41 -5.68 6.34
C SER A 47 -4.75 -4.93 6.30
N GLY A 48 -4.74 -3.64 5.97
CA GLY A 48 -5.93 -2.78 5.97
C GLY A 48 -6.36 -2.28 7.34
N GLU A 49 -5.63 -2.61 8.42
CA GLU A 49 -5.83 -2.05 9.76
C GLU A 49 -5.62 -0.53 9.79
N ARG A 50 -4.74 -0.02 8.91
CA ARG A 50 -4.52 1.40 8.70
C ARG A 50 -4.86 1.77 7.27
N ARG A 51 -5.63 2.85 7.11
CA ARG A 51 -5.88 3.44 5.80
C ARG A 51 -4.64 4.14 5.25
N VAL A 52 -4.42 3.97 3.96
CA VAL A 52 -3.40 4.70 3.20
C VAL A 52 -4.07 5.93 2.59
N ASP A 53 -3.56 7.13 2.89
CA ASP A 53 -4.02 8.34 2.23
C ASP A 53 -3.32 8.55 0.87
N ILE A 54 -3.78 9.54 0.09
CA ILE A 54 -3.26 9.78 -1.25
C ILE A 54 -1.79 10.22 -1.27
N ILE A 55 -1.33 10.97 -0.26
CA ILE A 55 0.06 11.44 -0.17
C ILE A 55 0.98 10.27 0.19
N GLU A 56 0.52 9.39 1.07
CA GLU A 56 1.19 8.14 1.39
C GLU A 56 1.26 7.22 0.18
N LEU A 57 0.16 7.09 -0.58
CA LEU A 57 0.12 6.30 -1.81
C LEU A 57 1.12 6.82 -2.85
N VAL A 58 1.25 8.13 -3.04
CA VAL A 58 2.26 8.71 -3.94
C VAL A 58 3.67 8.27 -3.55
N LYS A 59 3.99 8.24 -2.25
CA LYS A 59 5.30 7.77 -1.79
C LYS A 59 5.51 6.28 -2.03
N PHE A 60 4.50 5.45 -1.78
CA PHE A 60 4.54 4.03 -2.11
C PHE A 60 4.72 3.81 -3.62
N ALA A 61 3.97 4.53 -4.45
CA ALA A 61 4.02 4.43 -5.91
C ALA A 61 5.40 4.80 -6.45
N GLN A 62 5.99 5.90 -5.97
CA GLN A 62 7.36 6.30 -6.32
C GLN A 62 8.39 5.25 -5.90
N LEU A 63 8.30 4.76 -4.66
CA LEU A 63 9.22 3.74 -4.14
C LEU A 63 9.11 2.43 -4.93
N TYR A 64 7.89 2.04 -5.29
CA TYR A 64 7.62 0.82 -6.05
C TYR A 64 7.79 0.98 -7.55
N GLY A 65 8.04 2.20 -8.05
CA GLY A 65 8.15 2.49 -9.48
C GLY A 65 6.88 2.12 -10.25
N LYS A 66 5.71 2.37 -9.65
CA LYS A 66 4.40 2.14 -10.27
C LYS A 66 3.67 3.48 -10.45
N PRO A 67 2.92 3.66 -11.54
CA PRO A 67 2.01 4.79 -11.66
C PRO A 67 0.81 4.62 -10.68
N LEU A 68 0.07 5.70 -10.40
CA LEU A 68 -0.98 5.69 -9.36
C LEU A 68 -2.21 4.86 -9.75
N ASP A 69 -2.57 4.89 -11.03
CA ASP A 69 -3.60 4.07 -11.68
C ASP A 69 -3.45 2.57 -11.37
N TYR A 70 -2.21 2.06 -11.32
CA TYR A 70 -1.91 0.67 -10.94
C TYR A 70 -2.57 0.22 -9.62
N PHE A 71 -2.78 1.13 -8.67
CA PHE A 71 -3.34 0.79 -7.35
C PHE A 71 -4.86 0.96 -7.28
N VAL A 72 -5.48 1.67 -8.24
CA VAL A 72 -6.91 2.01 -8.22
C VAL A 72 -7.73 1.28 -9.28
N GLU A 73 -7.08 0.59 -10.22
CA GLU A 73 -7.68 -0.26 -11.26
C GLU A 73 -7.89 -1.73 -10.87
#